data_AF-A0A5J5QPM5-F1
#
_entry.id   AF-A0A5J5QPM5-F1
#
_cell.length_a   1.000
_cell.length_b   1.000
_cell.length_c   1.000
_cell.angle_alpha   90.00
_cell.angle_beta   90.00
_cell.angle_gamma   90.00
#
_symmetry.space_group_name_H-M   'P 1'
#
loop_
_entity.id
_entity.type
_entity.pdbx_description
1 polymer ?
#
loop_
_entity_poly.entity_id
_entity_poly.type
_entity_poly.pdbx_seq_one_letter_code
_entity_poly.pdbx_strand_id
1 'polypeptide(L)'
;MAYHHPWIFISGILGNILSFMVYLAPLPTFVRVYKKKSTEGFESLPYVVALVSAMLWIYYATLKPNAFLLMTINSIGCVVETIYIIVFIVYAPKKARILTLKLLLVFNMGALVLVLITHFFSKGRSRIHVIGWSCVVTSAAVFAAPLSIMRSVIHTKSVEFMPFTLSFFLTCSAILWLVYGLLLKDFYISLPNIVGVVLGTIQMLLYVVYKKFNNNIAKDHERKQPSPIVNGKNMNHIKASNIDSSSPQVSGDIEVGRDENLYGPQLEHSDDGV
;
A
#
# COMPACT_ATOMS: atom_id res chain seq x y z
N MET A 1 11.26 -30.48 -24.90
CA MET A 1 11.19 -29.43 -23.85
C MET A 1 12.53 -28.72 -23.85
N ALA A 2 12.56 -27.41 -24.10
CA ALA A 2 13.82 -26.67 -24.19
C ALA A 2 14.37 -26.36 -22.80
N TYR A 3 15.70 -26.42 -22.65
CA TYR A 3 16.42 -26.20 -21.40
C TYR A 3 15.95 -24.93 -20.67
N HIS A 4 15.22 -25.10 -19.55
CA HIS A 4 14.94 -24.02 -18.63
C HIS A 4 16.26 -23.58 -18.00
N HIS A 5 16.80 -22.44 -18.42
CA HIS A 5 17.93 -21.81 -17.76
C HIS A 5 17.53 -21.57 -16.29
N PRO A 6 18.13 -22.26 -15.30
CA PRO A 6 17.56 -22.34 -13.95
C PRO A 6 17.42 -20.97 -13.30
N TRP A 7 18.33 -20.05 -13.63
CA TRP A 7 18.31 -18.66 -13.20
C TRP A 7 17.07 -17.87 -13.66
N ILE A 8 16.44 -18.20 -14.80
CA ILE A 8 15.17 -17.58 -15.24
C ILE A 8 14.03 -18.03 -14.31
N PHE A 9 14.01 -19.31 -13.96
CA PHE A 9 13.01 -19.85 -13.03
C PHE A 9 13.20 -19.29 -11.62
N ILE A 10 14.44 -19.31 -11.10
CA ILE A 10 14.78 -18.79 -9.77
C ILE A 10 14.45 -17.29 -9.66
N SER A 11 14.92 -16.46 -10.60
CA SER A 11 14.63 -15.01 -10.58
C SER A 11 13.14 -14.71 -10.73
N GLY A 12 12.42 -15.45 -11.58
CA GLY A 12 10.97 -15.31 -11.74
C GLY A 12 10.17 -15.74 -10.50
N ILE A 13 10.55 -16.83 -9.82
CA ILE A 13 9.89 -17.28 -8.59
C ILE A 13 10.14 -16.30 -7.44
N LEU A 14 11.39 -15.90 -7.21
CA LEU A 14 11.71 -14.88 -6.20
C LEU A 14 11.04 -13.54 -6.51
N GLY A 15 10.99 -13.15 -7.79
CA GLY A 15 10.29 -11.96 -8.26
C GLY A 15 8.78 -12.03 -8.03
N ASN A 16 8.14 -13.20 -8.22
CA ASN A 16 6.74 -13.43 -7.85
C ASN A 16 6.53 -13.25 -6.35
N ILE A 17 7.38 -13.84 -5.51
CA ILE A 17 7.28 -13.76 -4.04
C ILE A 17 7.40 -12.31 -3.56
N LEU A 18 8.43 -11.57 -3.98
CA LEU A 18 8.60 -10.18 -3.55
C LEU A 18 7.52 -9.25 -4.11
N SER A 19 7.11 -9.42 -5.37
CA SER A 19 6.01 -8.63 -5.93
C SER A 19 4.67 -8.93 -5.25
N PHE A 20 4.42 -10.16 -4.79
CA PHE A 20 3.24 -10.46 -3.99
C PHE A 20 3.26 -9.72 -2.65
N MET A 21 4.41 -9.68 -1.96
CA MET A 21 4.58 -8.87 -0.75
C MET A 21 4.38 -7.38 -1.01
N VAL A 22 4.85 -6.87 -2.16
CA VAL A 22 4.62 -5.48 -2.59
C VAL A 22 3.15 -5.20 -2.86
N TYR A 23 2.43 -6.10 -3.54
CA TYR A 23 0.98 -5.97 -3.74
C TYR A 23 0.20 -5.98 -2.43
N LEU A 24 0.71 -6.62 -1.36
CA LEU A 24 0.10 -6.57 -0.03
C LEU A 24 0.47 -5.33 0.79
N ALA A 25 1.40 -4.48 0.34
CA ALA A 25 1.82 -3.28 1.08
C ALA A 25 0.66 -2.28 1.39
N PRO A 26 -0.36 -2.10 0.52
CA PRO A 26 -1.54 -1.27 0.85
C PRO A 26 -2.56 -1.94 1.78
N LEU A 27 -2.40 -3.22 2.14
CA LEU A 27 -3.38 -3.96 2.95
C LEU A 27 -3.70 -3.27 4.29
N PRO A 28 -2.74 -2.73 5.09
CA PRO A 28 -3.05 -2.01 6.31
C PRO A 28 -3.92 -0.77 6.07
N THR A 29 -3.70 -0.07 4.96
CA THR A 29 -4.50 1.08 4.52
C THR A 29 -5.94 0.66 4.24
N PHE A 30 -6.16 -0.44 3.51
CA PHE A 30 -7.52 -0.91 3.22
C PHE A 30 -8.23 -1.54 4.42
N VAL A 31 -7.49 -2.18 5.34
CA VAL A 31 -8.03 -2.59 6.64
C VAL A 31 -8.51 -1.37 7.44
N ARG A 32 -7.76 -0.26 7.42
CA ARG A 32 -8.17 1.01 8.03
C ARG A 32 -9.43 1.57 7.36
N VAL A 33 -9.48 1.65 6.03
CA VAL A 33 -10.68 2.09 5.27
C VAL A 33 -11.91 1.23 5.62
N TYR A 34 -11.76 -0.09 5.65
CA TYR A 34 -12.83 -1.01 6.02
C TYR A 34 -13.32 -0.80 7.46
N LYS A 35 -12.42 -0.59 8.43
CA LYS A 35 -12.76 -0.35 9.84
C LYS A 35 -13.41 1.01 10.06
N LYS A 36 -12.95 2.05 9.36
CA LYS A 36 -13.44 3.44 9.48
C LYS A 36 -14.64 3.75 8.59
N LYS A 37 -15.02 2.85 7.68
CA LYS A 37 -16.12 3.00 6.71
C LYS A 37 -16.02 4.29 5.86
N SER A 38 -14.79 4.76 5.66
CA SER A 38 -14.44 6.01 4.98
C SER A 38 -13.05 5.85 4.37
N THR A 39 -12.81 6.49 3.22
CA THR A 39 -11.47 6.51 2.60
C THR A 39 -10.50 7.50 3.24
N GLU A 40 -10.91 8.31 4.22
CA GLU A 40 -10.04 9.21 5.03
C GLU A 40 -9.06 10.11 4.23
N GLY A 41 -9.36 10.39 2.95
CA GLY A 41 -8.50 11.17 2.04
C GLY A 41 -7.54 10.35 1.17
N PHE A 42 -7.49 9.03 1.30
CA PHE A 42 -6.77 8.16 0.36
C PHE A 42 -7.36 8.27 -1.06
N GLU A 43 -6.49 8.17 -2.07
CA GLU A 43 -6.84 8.24 -3.48
C GLU A 43 -6.91 6.85 -4.14
N SER A 44 -7.79 6.68 -5.14
CA SER A 44 -7.91 5.43 -5.88
C SER A 44 -6.95 5.31 -7.07
N LEU A 45 -6.36 6.42 -7.52
CA LEU A 45 -5.60 6.49 -8.77
C LEU A 45 -4.43 5.48 -8.84
N PRO A 46 -3.62 5.26 -7.78
CA PRO A 46 -2.52 4.29 -7.83
C PRO A 46 -2.99 2.88 -8.18
N TYR A 47 -4.09 2.43 -7.56
CA TYR A 47 -4.65 1.09 -7.75
C TYR A 47 -5.24 0.91 -9.15
N VAL A 48 -5.92 1.93 -9.69
CA VAL A 48 -6.45 1.90 -11.06
C VAL A 48 -5.32 1.83 -12.11
N VAL A 49 -4.24 2.59 -11.92
CA VAL A 49 -3.07 2.55 -12.80
C VAL A 49 -2.33 1.21 -12.68
N ALA A 50 -2.19 0.68 -11.46
CA ALA A 50 -1.58 -0.63 -11.21
C ALA A 50 -2.37 -1.77 -11.88
N LEU A 51 -3.71 -1.79 -11.75
CA LEU A 51 -4.59 -2.75 -12.41
C LEU A 51 -4.39 -2.74 -13.94
N VAL A 52 -4.40 -1.56 -14.56
CA VAL A 52 -4.23 -1.44 -16.02
C VAL A 52 -2.83 -1.84 -16.47
N SER A 53 -1.79 -1.48 -15.70
CA SER A 53 -0.43 -1.95 -15.94
C SER A 53 -0.35 -3.48 -15.87
N ALA A 54 -0.96 -4.11 -14.85
CA ALA A 54 -0.97 -5.56 -14.69
C ALA A 54 -1.69 -6.28 -15.85
N MET A 55 -2.86 -5.79 -16.29
CA MET A 55 -3.56 -6.33 -17.46
C MET A 55 -2.73 -6.25 -18.75
N LEU A 56 -2.05 -5.13 -19.00
CA LEU A 56 -1.15 -5.00 -20.16
C LEU A 56 0.03 -5.96 -20.07
N TRP A 57 0.61 -6.16 -18.87
CA TRP A 57 1.67 -7.15 -18.65
C TRP A 57 1.21 -8.60 -18.85
N ILE A 58 -0.03 -8.96 -18.45
CA ILE A 58 -0.62 -10.25 -18.78
C ILE A 58 -0.68 -10.41 -20.31
N TYR A 59 -1.24 -9.43 -21.02
CA TYR A 59 -1.34 -9.51 -22.48
C TYR A 59 0.05 -9.61 -23.13
N TYR A 60 1.01 -8.77 -22.73
CA TYR A 60 2.40 -8.85 -23.18
C TYR A 60 3.01 -10.25 -22.98
N ALA A 61 2.79 -10.87 -21.81
CA ALA A 61 3.29 -12.20 -21.54
C ALA A 61 2.68 -13.27 -22.47
N THR A 62 1.40 -13.16 -22.86
CA THR A 62 0.81 -14.07 -23.86
C THR A 62 1.44 -13.96 -25.25
N LEU A 63 2.10 -12.82 -25.56
CA LEU A 63 2.77 -12.60 -26.83
C LEU A 63 4.22 -13.14 -26.87
N LYS A 64 4.74 -13.65 -25.75
CA LYS A 64 6.15 -13.97 -25.55
C LYS A 64 6.34 -15.42 -25.08
N PRO A 65 7.21 -16.21 -25.72
CA PRO A 65 7.59 -17.51 -25.16
C PRO A 65 8.30 -17.32 -23.81
N ASN A 66 8.07 -18.25 -22.87
CA ASN A 66 8.71 -18.31 -21.55
C ASN A 66 8.38 -17.17 -20.56
N ALA A 67 7.43 -16.29 -20.87
CA ALA A 67 6.98 -15.21 -19.97
C ALA A 67 5.93 -15.65 -18.92
N PHE A 68 5.75 -16.95 -18.67
CA PHE A 68 4.71 -17.49 -17.79
C PHE A 68 4.77 -16.91 -16.36
N LEU A 69 5.96 -16.79 -15.77
CA LEU A 69 6.13 -16.24 -14.42
C LEU A 69 5.81 -14.73 -14.34
N LEU A 70 5.94 -13.99 -15.44
CA LEU A 70 5.46 -12.62 -15.53
C LEU A 70 3.92 -12.56 -15.61
N MET A 71 3.30 -13.52 -16.28
CA MET A 71 1.84 -13.64 -16.34
C MET A 71 1.24 -13.96 -14.97
N THR A 72 1.81 -14.93 -14.23
CA THR A 72 1.28 -15.34 -12.91
C THR A 72 1.23 -14.20 -11.91
N ILE A 73 2.30 -13.42 -11.79
CA ILE A 73 2.35 -12.32 -10.81
C ILE A 73 1.38 -11.18 -11.16
N ASN A 74 1.20 -10.89 -12.45
CA ASN A 74 0.29 -9.83 -12.87
C ASN A 74 -1.17 -10.29 -12.79
N SER A 75 -1.46 -11.58 -12.96
CA SER A 75 -2.79 -12.15 -12.64
C SER A 75 -3.13 -12.02 -11.15
N ILE A 76 -2.18 -12.30 -10.26
CA ILE A 76 -2.33 -12.07 -8.81
C ILE A 76 -2.54 -10.57 -8.54
N GLY A 77 -1.73 -9.70 -9.16
CA GLY A 77 -1.87 -8.25 -9.08
C GLY A 77 -3.26 -7.77 -9.48
N CYS A 78 -3.80 -8.23 -10.62
CA CYS A 78 -5.15 -7.88 -11.06
C CYS A 78 -6.23 -8.23 -10.02
N VAL A 79 -6.12 -9.39 -9.36
CA VAL A 79 -7.04 -9.79 -8.29
C VAL A 79 -6.91 -8.87 -7.07
N VAL A 80 -5.69 -8.62 -6.59
CA VAL A 80 -5.44 -7.78 -5.40
C VAL A 80 -5.88 -6.34 -5.64
N GLU A 81 -5.50 -5.73 -6.77
CA GLU A 81 -5.88 -4.37 -7.12
C GLU A 81 -7.40 -4.24 -7.31
N THR A 82 -8.05 -5.24 -7.90
CA THR A 82 -9.52 -5.26 -8.03
C THR A 82 -10.20 -5.27 -6.65
N ILE A 83 -9.69 -6.06 -5.69
CA ILE A 83 -10.20 -6.07 -4.31
C ILE A 83 -10.04 -4.68 -3.66
N TYR A 84 -8.87 -4.06 -3.77
CA TYR A 84 -8.62 -2.71 -3.25
C TYR A 84 -9.55 -1.66 -3.86
N ILE A 85 -9.76 -1.71 -5.17
CA ILE A 85 -10.67 -0.81 -5.91
C ILE A 85 -12.13 -1.02 -5.47
N ILE A 86 -12.57 -2.26 -5.26
CA ILE A 86 -13.92 -2.57 -4.74
C ILE A 86 -14.10 -1.98 -3.34
N VAL A 87 -13.16 -2.24 -2.42
CA VAL A 87 -13.21 -1.67 -1.05
C VAL A 87 -13.21 -0.14 -1.09
N PHE A 88 -12.41 0.47 -1.96
CA PHE A 88 -12.42 1.91 -2.17
C PHE A 88 -13.80 2.41 -2.61
N ILE A 89 -14.38 1.83 -3.67
CA ILE A 89 -15.67 2.26 -4.22
C ILE A 89 -16.78 2.16 -3.18
N VAL A 90 -16.81 1.07 -2.39
CA VAL A 90 -17.82 0.88 -1.33
C VAL A 90 -17.76 2.01 -0.29
N TYR A 91 -16.57 2.38 0.20
CA TYR A 91 -16.41 3.34 1.31
C TYR A 91 -16.07 4.78 0.88
N ALA A 92 -15.88 5.05 -0.40
CA ALA A 92 -15.56 6.39 -0.90
C ALA A 92 -16.77 7.34 -0.88
N PRO A 93 -16.57 8.63 -0.51
CA PRO A 93 -17.57 9.68 -0.72
C PRO A 93 -18.01 9.79 -2.19
N LYS A 94 -19.26 10.23 -2.44
CA LYS A 94 -19.88 10.26 -3.79
C LYS A 94 -18.99 10.88 -4.87
N LYS A 95 -18.31 12.00 -4.58
CA LYS A 95 -17.36 12.66 -5.53
C LYS A 95 -16.18 11.74 -5.89
N ALA A 96 -15.49 11.20 -4.88
CA ALA A 96 -14.35 10.29 -5.07
C ALA A 96 -14.78 8.99 -5.75
N ARG A 97 -15.92 8.40 -5.36
CA ARG A 97 -16.49 7.19 -6.00
C ARG A 97 -16.74 7.40 -7.50
N ILE A 98 -17.37 8.51 -7.88
CA ILE A 98 -17.62 8.84 -9.30
C ILE A 98 -16.30 9.05 -10.06
N LEU A 99 -15.30 9.69 -9.44
CA LEU A 99 -13.97 9.82 -10.04
C LEU A 99 -13.31 8.45 -10.26
N THR A 100 -13.32 7.55 -9.28
CA THR A 100 -12.79 6.18 -9.42
C THR A 100 -13.48 5.42 -10.55
N LEU A 101 -14.81 5.49 -10.64
CA LEU A 101 -15.57 4.83 -11.72
C LEU A 101 -15.24 5.41 -13.11
N LYS A 102 -15.06 6.75 -13.22
CA LYS A 102 -14.61 7.39 -14.46
C LYS A 102 -13.20 6.97 -14.85
N LEU A 103 -12.27 6.94 -13.89
CA LEU A 103 -10.89 6.48 -14.11
C LEU A 103 -10.87 5.02 -14.56
N LEU A 104 -11.61 4.13 -13.88
CA LEU A 104 -11.77 2.74 -14.29
C LEU A 104 -12.26 2.64 -15.74
N LEU A 105 -13.37 3.30 -16.07
CA LEU A 105 -13.92 3.26 -17.43
C LEU A 105 -12.91 3.72 -18.47
N VAL A 106 -12.29 4.91 -18.28
CA VAL A 106 -11.35 5.48 -19.26
C VAL A 106 -10.11 4.61 -19.43
N PHE A 107 -9.45 4.20 -18.34
CA PHE A 107 -8.20 3.45 -18.42
C PHE A 107 -8.42 2.00 -18.89
N ASN A 108 -9.48 1.32 -18.44
CA ASN A 108 -9.78 -0.06 -18.88
C ASN A 108 -10.23 -0.08 -20.35
N MET A 109 -11.09 0.86 -20.78
CA MET A 109 -11.51 0.94 -22.19
C MET A 109 -10.34 1.34 -23.10
N GLY A 110 -9.45 2.24 -22.67
CA GLY A 110 -8.23 2.59 -23.40
C GLY A 110 -7.31 1.38 -23.60
N ALA A 111 -7.09 0.59 -22.54
CA ALA A 111 -6.31 -0.64 -22.62
C ALA A 111 -6.99 -1.71 -23.50
N LEU A 112 -8.32 -1.87 -23.40
CA LEU A 112 -9.08 -2.80 -24.24
C LEU A 112 -9.01 -2.41 -25.72
N VAL A 113 -9.20 -1.14 -26.07
CA VAL A 113 -9.09 -0.63 -27.44
C VAL A 113 -7.68 -0.84 -28.00
N LEU A 114 -6.64 -0.56 -27.21
CA LEU A 114 -5.25 -0.86 -27.58
C LEU A 114 -5.03 -2.36 -27.86
N VAL A 115 -5.52 -3.24 -26.99
CA VAL A 115 -5.42 -4.69 -27.16
C VAL A 115 -6.18 -5.17 -28.39
N LEU A 116 -7.39 -4.69 -28.64
CA LEU A 116 -8.20 -5.07 -29.81
C LEU A 116 -7.56 -4.58 -31.12
N ILE A 117 -7.17 -3.30 -31.19
CA ILE A 117 -6.49 -2.73 -32.38
C ILE A 117 -5.21 -3.51 -32.67
N THR A 118 -4.37 -3.77 -31.66
CA THR A 118 -3.12 -4.51 -31.87
C THR A 118 -3.35 -5.99 -32.13
N HIS A 119 -4.43 -6.61 -31.67
CA HIS A 119 -4.78 -7.99 -32.00
C HIS A 119 -5.19 -8.16 -33.47
N PHE A 120 -6.08 -7.29 -33.97
CA PHE A 120 -6.62 -7.40 -35.33
C PHE A 120 -5.72 -6.76 -36.40
N PHE A 121 -5.11 -5.62 -36.12
CA PHE A 121 -4.36 -4.80 -37.09
C PHE A 121 -2.84 -4.88 -36.94
N SER A 122 -2.30 -5.61 -35.95
CA SER A 122 -0.85 -5.83 -35.81
C SER A 122 -0.51 -7.31 -35.64
N LYS A 123 0.60 -7.73 -36.25
CA LYS A 123 1.07 -9.12 -36.23
C LYS A 123 2.54 -9.21 -35.81
N GLY A 124 2.91 -10.36 -35.24
CA GLY A 124 4.28 -10.69 -34.86
C GLY A 124 5.00 -9.60 -34.05
N ARG A 125 6.20 -9.21 -34.50
CA ARG A 125 7.07 -8.25 -33.82
C ARG A 125 6.43 -6.86 -33.64
N SER A 126 5.62 -6.38 -34.59
CA SER A 126 4.96 -5.07 -34.46
C SER A 126 4.02 -5.02 -33.25
N ARG A 127 3.20 -6.06 -33.08
CA ARG A 127 2.30 -6.21 -31.92
C ARG A 127 3.06 -6.23 -30.60
N ILE A 128 4.17 -6.96 -30.55
CA ILE A 128 5.05 -7.02 -29.36
C ILE A 128 5.65 -5.64 -29.05
N HIS A 129 6.08 -4.88 -30.06
CA HIS A 129 6.65 -3.54 -29.86
C HIS A 129 5.64 -2.54 -29.30
N VAL A 130 4.42 -2.48 -29.87
CA VAL A 130 3.38 -1.53 -29.41
C VAL A 130 2.94 -1.84 -27.97
N ILE A 131 2.67 -3.10 -27.66
CA ILE A 131 2.27 -3.51 -26.30
C ILE A 131 3.44 -3.37 -25.32
N GLY A 132 4.65 -3.76 -25.72
CA GLY A 132 5.84 -3.63 -24.88
C GLY A 132 6.12 -2.18 -24.48
N TRP A 133 6.07 -1.24 -25.43
CA TRP A 133 6.20 0.19 -25.11
C TRP A 133 5.06 0.70 -24.24
N SER A 134 3.84 0.20 -24.45
CA SER A 134 2.69 0.55 -23.61
C SER A 134 2.89 0.09 -22.16
N CYS A 135 3.39 -1.14 -21.94
CA CYS A 135 3.77 -1.64 -20.61
C CYS A 135 4.86 -0.79 -19.96
N VAL A 136 5.89 -0.38 -20.71
CA VAL A 136 6.96 0.52 -20.21
C VAL A 136 6.37 1.86 -19.77
N VAL A 137 5.47 2.46 -20.56
CA VAL A 137 4.83 3.75 -20.23
C VAL A 137 3.93 3.62 -19.00
N THR A 138 3.12 2.57 -18.88
CA THR A 138 2.29 2.38 -17.68
C THR A 138 3.12 2.09 -16.43
N SER A 139 4.20 1.29 -16.54
CA SER A 139 5.13 1.09 -15.43
C SER A 139 5.86 2.38 -15.03
N ALA A 140 6.22 3.24 -15.99
CA ALA A 140 6.79 4.56 -15.69
C ALA A 140 5.78 5.47 -14.95
N ALA A 141 4.49 5.42 -15.30
CA ALA A 141 3.44 6.17 -14.61
C ALA A 141 3.27 5.74 -13.14
N VAL A 142 3.44 4.45 -12.82
CA VAL A 142 3.41 3.95 -11.42
C VAL A 142 4.51 4.61 -10.57
N PHE A 143 5.65 4.97 -11.15
CA PHE A 143 6.74 5.65 -10.44
C PHE A 143 6.43 7.11 -10.04
N ALA A 144 5.33 7.71 -10.51
CA ALA A 144 4.90 9.04 -10.08
C ALA A 144 4.64 9.11 -8.56
N ALA A 145 4.08 8.05 -7.96
CA ALA A 145 3.85 7.97 -6.52
C ALA A 145 5.15 8.01 -5.68
N PRO A 146 6.14 7.09 -5.88
CA PRO A 146 7.41 7.16 -5.14
C PRO A 146 8.21 8.43 -5.42
N LEU A 147 8.13 9.02 -6.63
CA LEU A 147 8.70 10.34 -6.93
C LEU A 147 8.05 11.46 -6.11
N SER A 148 6.72 11.47 -5.98
CA SER A 148 5.99 12.42 -5.14
C SER A 148 6.38 12.30 -3.66
N ILE A 149 6.50 11.07 -3.15
CA ILE A 149 6.96 10.82 -1.76
C ILE A 149 8.41 11.32 -1.57
N MET A 150 9.33 11.07 -2.50
CA MET A 150 10.70 11.62 -2.42
C MET A 150 10.70 13.15 -2.37
N ARG A 151 9.90 13.81 -3.21
CA ARG A 151 9.74 15.28 -3.17
C ARG A 151 9.20 15.74 -1.82
N SER A 152 8.23 15.03 -1.24
CA SER A 152 7.68 15.32 0.08
C SER A 152 8.74 15.20 1.18
N VAL A 153 9.55 14.13 1.20
CA VAL A 153 10.66 13.97 2.15
C VAL A 153 11.66 15.12 2.05
N ILE A 154 12.05 15.50 0.83
CA ILE A 154 13.02 16.58 0.58
C ILE A 154 12.50 17.93 1.08
N HIS A 155 11.20 18.19 0.93
CA HIS A 155 10.55 19.44 1.34
C HIS A 155 10.27 19.50 2.84
N THR A 156 9.62 18.47 3.40
CA THR A 156 9.18 18.40 4.80
C THR A 156 10.30 18.08 5.79
N LYS A 157 11.45 17.61 5.30
CA LYS A 157 12.54 17.01 6.09
C LYS A 157 12.12 15.78 6.93
N SER A 158 10.96 15.18 6.66
CA SER A 158 10.45 14.00 7.37
C SER A 158 10.46 12.75 6.49
N VAL A 159 10.79 11.60 7.08
CA VAL A 159 10.77 10.28 6.42
C VAL A 159 9.52 9.45 6.77
N GLU A 160 8.54 10.05 7.43
CA GLU A 160 7.31 9.39 7.92
C GLU A 160 6.56 8.62 6.83
N PHE A 161 6.42 9.23 5.64
CA PHE A 161 5.73 8.62 4.50
C PHE A 161 6.62 7.71 3.63
N MET A 162 7.88 7.49 4.02
CA MET A 162 8.85 6.66 3.30
C MET A 162 9.44 5.57 4.21
N PRO A 163 8.72 4.46 4.46
CA PRO A 163 9.26 3.35 5.23
C PRO A 163 10.39 2.64 4.48
N PHE A 164 11.59 2.61 5.07
CA PHE A 164 12.79 1.97 4.51
C PHE A 164 12.53 0.53 4.03
N THR A 165 11.82 -0.27 4.82
CA THR A 165 11.49 -1.66 4.52
C THR A 165 10.76 -1.81 3.19
N LEU A 166 9.83 -0.90 2.87
CA LEU A 166 9.10 -0.91 1.60
C LEU A 166 10.03 -0.57 0.43
N SER A 167 10.85 0.47 0.57
CA SER A 167 11.86 0.86 -0.44
C SER A 167 12.87 -0.26 -0.71
N PHE A 168 13.31 -0.96 0.34
CA PHE A 168 14.20 -2.12 0.22
C PHE A 168 13.55 -3.27 -0.56
N PHE A 169 12.35 -3.72 -0.18
CA PHE A 169 11.67 -4.81 -0.88
C PHE A 169 11.27 -4.44 -2.32
N LEU A 170 10.88 -3.19 -2.58
CA LEU A 170 10.68 -2.67 -3.94
C LEU A 170 11.96 -2.74 -4.77
N THR A 171 13.10 -2.33 -4.20
CA THR A 171 14.40 -2.38 -4.89
C THR A 171 14.80 -3.83 -5.18
N CYS A 172 14.67 -4.74 -4.21
CA CYS A 172 14.96 -6.16 -4.42
C CYS A 172 14.04 -6.80 -5.48
N SER A 173 12.75 -6.45 -5.49
CA SER A 173 11.82 -6.89 -6.54
C SER A 173 12.26 -6.38 -7.91
N ALA A 174 12.60 -5.10 -8.03
CA ALA A 174 13.09 -4.50 -9.29
C ALA A 174 14.40 -5.16 -9.77
N ILE A 175 15.34 -5.51 -8.87
CA ILE A 175 16.55 -6.25 -9.22
C ILE A 175 16.21 -7.64 -9.79
N LEU A 176 15.29 -8.38 -9.16
CA LEU A 176 14.90 -9.72 -9.63
C LEU A 176 14.20 -9.68 -10.99
N TRP A 177 13.30 -8.72 -11.21
CA TRP A 177 12.63 -8.54 -12.50
C TRP A 177 13.55 -7.97 -13.58
N LEU A 178 14.56 -7.16 -13.22
CA LEU A 178 15.64 -6.76 -14.11
C LEU A 178 16.46 -7.98 -14.56
N VAL A 179 16.90 -8.82 -13.63
CA VAL A 179 17.64 -10.06 -13.94
C VAL A 179 16.79 -10.99 -14.81
N TYR A 180 15.51 -11.18 -14.48
CA TYR A 180 14.57 -11.97 -15.28
C TYR A 180 14.43 -11.44 -16.71
N GLY A 181 14.26 -10.12 -16.88
CA GLY A 181 14.21 -9.45 -18.18
C GLY A 181 15.50 -9.61 -18.98
N LEU A 182 16.67 -9.40 -18.36
CA LEU A 182 17.98 -9.54 -19.01
C LEU A 182 18.23 -10.98 -19.47
N LEU A 183 17.90 -11.97 -18.65
CA LEU A 183 18.03 -13.40 -19.00
C LEU A 183 17.08 -13.81 -20.14
N LEU A 184 15.87 -13.23 -20.21
CA LEU A 184 14.96 -13.39 -21.34
C LEU A 184 15.36 -12.57 -22.58
N LYS A 185 16.41 -11.74 -22.50
CA LYS A 185 16.78 -10.73 -23.50
C LYS A 185 15.60 -9.81 -23.86
N ASP A 186 14.81 -9.47 -22.84
CA ASP A 186 13.60 -8.67 -22.94
C ASP A 186 13.84 -7.25 -22.40
N PHE A 187 14.04 -6.33 -23.34
CA PHE A 187 14.26 -4.92 -23.04
C PHE A 187 13.04 -4.25 -22.39
N TYR A 188 11.82 -4.67 -22.73
CA TYR A 188 10.60 -4.07 -22.20
C TYR A 188 10.41 -4.41 -20.72
N ILE A 189 10.76 -5.64 -20.31
CA ILE A 189 10.81 -6.03 -18.89
C ILE A 189 11.98 -5.31 -18.18
N SER A 190 13.16 -5.26 -18.81
CA SER A 190 14.37 -4.72 -18.16
C SER A 190 14.29 -3.21 -17.90
N LEU A 191 13.86 -2.42 -18.88
CA LEU A 191 13.90 -0.95 -18.82
C LEU A 191 13.18 -0.32 -17.60
N PRO A 192 11.89 -0.61 -17.31
CA PRO A 192 11.23 -0.03 -16.14
C PRO A 192 11.84 -0.53 -14.83
N ASN A 193 12.42 -1.73 -14.81
CA ASN A 193 13.09 -2.26 -13.62
C ASN A 193 14.46 -1.59 -13.38
N ILE A 194 15.20 -1.18 -14.41
CA ILE A 194 16.38 -0.29 -14.24
C ILE A 194 15.96 1.00 -13.52
N VAL A 195 14.87 1.64 -13.99
CA VAL A 195 14.33 2.85 -13.36
C VAL A 195 13.90 2.56 -11.91
N GLY A 196 13.22 1.44 -11.66
CA GLY A 196 12.82 1.00 -10.32
C GLY A 196 14.01 0.82 -9.37
N VAL A 197 15.12 0.23 -9.82
CA VAL A 197 16.36 0.08 -9.02
C VAL A 197 16.99 1.44 -8.71
N VAL A 198 17.06 2.35 -9.70
CA VAL A 198 17.60 3.71 -9.49
C VAL A 198 16.74 4.47 -8.47
N LEU A 199 15.42 4.50 -8.65
CA LEU A 199 14.51 5.20 -7.75
C LEU A 199 14.54 4.60 -6.34
N GLY A 200 14.48 3.27 -6.20
CA GLY A 200 14.54 2.59 -4.91
C GLY A 200 15.86 2.82 -4.16
N THR A 201 16.98 2.88 -4.88
CA THR A 201 18.29 3.27 -4.32
C THR A 201 18.26 4.70 -3.79
N ILE A 202 17.72 5.65 -4.56
CA ILE A 202 17.58 7.05 -4.13
C ILE A 202 16.65 7.16 -2.90
N GLN A 203 15.54 6.41 -2.86
CA GLN A 203 14.66 6.37 -1.68
C GLN A 203 15.39 5.90 -0.41
N MET A 204 16.16 4.81 -0.50
CA MET A 204 16.94 4.30 0.64
C MET A 204 18.02 5.31 1.09
N LEU A 205 18.71 5.98 0.16
CA LEU A 205 19.68 7.03 0.47
C LEU A 205 19.03 8.23 1.16
N LEU A 206 17.91 8.73 0.63
CA LEU A 206 17.14 9.82 1.25
C LEU A 206 16.68 9.44 2.66
N TYR A 207 16.15 8.23 2.86
CA TYR A 207 15.77 7.75 4.18
C TYR A 207 16.92 7.83 5.20
N VAL A 208 18.10 7.32 4.85
CA VAL A 208 19.26 7.30 5.74
C VAL A 208 19.75 8.72 6.07
N VAL A 209 19.87 9.59 5.06
CA VAL A 209 20.34 10.99 5.23
C VAL A 209 19.39 11.76 6.15
N TYR A 210 18.09 11.73 5.86
CA TYR A 210 17.11 12.53 6.59
C TYR A 210 16.81 11.99 7.99
N LYS A 211 16.83 10.66 8.18
CA LYS A 211 16.73 10.06 9.53
C LYS A 211 17.94 10.43 10.40
N LYS A 212 19.15 10.44 9.84
CA LYS A 212 20.37 10.89 10.57
C LYS A 212 20.29 12.37 10.93
N PHE A 213 19.81 13.22 10.02
CA PHE A 213 19.60 14.65 10.27
C PHE A 213 18.62 14.90 11.42
N ASN A 214 17.45 14.26 11.41
CA ASN A 214 16.43 14.44 12.45
C ASN A 214 16.91 13.92 13.83
N ASN A 215 17.64 12.80 13.85
CA ASN A 215 18.26 12.28 15.08
C ASN A 215 19.33 13.23 15.67
N ASN A 216 20.07 13.94 14.83
CA ASN A 216 21.05 14.93 15.30
C ASN A 216 20.34 16.16 15.91
N ILE A 217 19.29 16.66 15.24
CA ILE A 217 18.47 17.77 15.74
C ILE A 217 17.85 17.42 17.11
N ALA A 218 17.27 16.21 17.26
CA ALA A 218 16.71 15.76 18.52
C ALA A 218 17.75 15.80 19.67
N LYS A 219 18.95 15.27 19.42
CA LYS A 219 20.07 15.29 20.39
C LYS A 219 20.54 16.71 20.73
N ASP A 220 20.57 17.61 19.75
CA ASP A 220 20.92 19.03 19.99
C ASP A 220 19.85 19.76 20.81
N HIS A 221 18.57 19.39 20.70
CA HIS A 221 17.52 19.91 21.56
C HIS A 221 17.61 19.34 22.98
N GLU A 222 17.82 18.03 23.14
CA GLU A 222 18.06 17.39 24.45
C GLU A 222 19.26 18.02 25.18
N ARG A 223 20.36 18.28 24.45
CA ARG A 223 21.57 18.92 25.01
C ARG A 223 21.39 20.40 25.38
N LYS A 224 20.37 21.08 24.85
CA LYS A 224 20.08 22.51 25.10
C LYS A 224 18.99 22.74 26.13
N GLN A 225 18.23 21.71 26.53
CA GLN A 225 17.32 21.82 27.68
C GLN A 225 18.13 21.61 28.98
N PRO A 226 18.06 22.54 29.96
CA PRO A 226 18.60 22.29 31.28
C PRO A 226 17.85 21.12 31.93
N SER A 227 18.58 20.24 32.63
CA SER A 227 17.98 19.18 33.44
C SER A 227 16.90 19.77 34.37
N PRO A 228 15.73 19.12 34.53
CA PRO A 228 14.84 19.47 35.63
C PRO A 228 15.62 19.33 36.92
N ILE A 229 15.72 20.41 37.71
CA ILE A 229 16.38 20.37 39.01
C ILE A 229 15.52 19.45 39.90
N VAL A 230 15.95 18.20 40.04
CA VAL A 230 15.42 17.29 41.04
C VAL A 230 15.80 17.87 42.39
N ASN A 231 14.88 18.63 42.98
CA ASN A 231 15.11 19.33 44.23
C ASN A 231 15.14 18.31 45.37
N GLY A 232 16.33 17.81 45.69
CA GLY A 232 16.59 16.79 46.69
C GLY A 232 16.35 17.26 48.13
N LYS A 233 15.11 17.57 48.48
CA LYS A 233 14.63 17.78 49.85
C LYS A 233 13.21 17.25 50.01
N ASN A 234 13.11 15.96 50.33
CA ASN A 234 12.27 15.43 51.41
C ASN A 234 12.52 13.93 51.57
N MET A 235 13.56 13.61 52.34
CA MET A 235 13.78 12.29 52.90
C MET A 235 13.80 12.47 54.42
N ASN A 236 12.66 12.16 55.06
CA ASN A 236 12.48 11.77 56.48
C ASN A 236 10.98 11.79 56.83
N HIS A 237 10.57 10.87 57.72
CA HIS A 237 9.21 10.34 57.90
C HIS A 237 8.76 9.46 56.71
N ILE A 238 8.37 8.19 56.89
CA ILE A 238 7.91 7.48 58.10
C ILE A 238 8.76 6.21 58.36
N LYS A 239 8.97 5.88 59.65
CA LYS A 239 9.67 4.67 60.11
C LYS A 239 8.92 3.39 59.71
N ALA A 240 9.67 2.32 59.46
CA ALA A 240 9.12 0.97 59.48
C ALA A 240 8.73 0.54 60.90
N SER A 241 7.53 -0.02 61.06
CA SER A 241 7.21 -1.06 62.07
C SER A 241 5.76 -1.56 61.91
N ASN A 242 5.58 -2.88 61.96
CA ASN A 242 4.36 -3.60 62.38
C ASN A 242 3.17 -3.65 61.38
N ILE A 243 2.36 -4.73 61.30
CA ILE A 243 2.54 -6.18 61.59
C ILE A 243 1.30 -6.93 60.99
N ASP A 244 1.45 -8.22 60.67
CA ASP A 244 0.42 -9.26 60.51
C ASP A 244 -0.83 -9.13 59.59
N SER A 245 -0.84 -10.05 58.61
CA SER A 245 -1.85 -11.13 58.46
C SER A 245 -3.18 -10.95 57.69
N SER A 246 -3.65 -12.10 57.20
CA SER A 246 -5.01 -12.45 56.78
C SER A 246 -5.54 -11.89 55.45
N SER A 247 -5.33 -12.66 54.39
CA SER A 247 -6.31 -12.81 53.30
C SER A 247 -7.39 -13.83 53.67
N PRO A 248 -8.65 -13.59 53.29
CA PRO A 248 -9.52 -14.68 52.83
C PRO A 248 -10.18 -14.39 51.47
N GLN A 249 -10.39 -15.46 50.69
CA GLN A 249 -11.30 -15.48 49.53
C GLN A 249 -12.71 -15.91 49.98
N VAL A 250 -13.76 -15.35 49.35
CA VAL A 250 -15.13 -15.90 49.09
C VAL A 250 -15.74 -14.90 48.07
N SER A 251 -16.33 -15.19 46.89
CA SER A 251 -17.12 -16.30 46.30
C SER A 251 -18.65 -16.16 46.45
N GLY A 252 -19.38 -16.08 45.32
CA GLY A 252 -20.85 -16.03 45.27
C GLY A 252 -21.48 -14.68 45.65
N ASP A 253 -22.68 -14.29 45.20
CA ASP A 253 -23.63 -14.98 44.31
C ASP A 253 -24.50 -13.98 43.50
N ILE A 254 -25.30 -14.53 42.58
CA ILE A 254 -26.20 -13.84 41.65
C ILE A 254 -27.54 -13.55 42.34
N GLU A 255 -28.17 -12.40 42.06
CA GLU A 255 -29.63 -12.30 42.18
C GLU A 255 -30.26 -11.47 41.03
N VAL A 256 -31.52 -11.80 40.70
CA VAL A 256 -32.22 -11.41 39.48
C VAL A 256 -33.41 -10.52 39.84
N GLY A 257 -33.51 -9.35 39.20
CA GLY A 257 -34.69 -8.48 39.26
C GLY A 257 -35.20 -8.15 37.85
N ARG A 258 -36.43 -8.57 37.55
CA ARG A 258 -37.15 -8.33 36.30
C ARG A 258 -38.47 -7.63 36.67
N ASP A 259 -38.86 -6.62 35.89
CA ASP A 259 -40.24 -6.16 35.61
C ASP A 259 -40.10 -5.03 34.56
N GLU A 260 -40.39 -5.27 33.27
CA GLU A 260 -41.69 -5.33 32.58
C GLU A 260 -42.29 -3.95 32.20
N ASN A 261 -42.58 -3.81 30.90
CA ASN A 261 -43.20 -2.64 30.27
C ASN A 261 -44.74 -2.76 30.33
N LEU A 262 -45.50 -1.65 30.26
CA LEU A 262 -46.49 -1.41 29.17
C LEU A 262 -47.29 -0.08 29.27
N TYR A 263 -47.72 0.39 28.09
CA TYR A 263 -48.82 1.34 27.77
C TYR A 263 -48.70 2.87 28.01
N GLY A 264 -49.17 3.62 27.01
CA GLY A 264 -49.35 5.10 26.98
C GLY A 264 -50.78 5.54 27.36
N PRO A 265 -51.42 6.57 26.73
CA PRO A 265 -51.20 7.13 25.38
C PRO A 265 -51.07 8.69 25.30
N GLN A 266 -51.06 9.22 24.07
CA GLN A 266 -51.05 10.66 23.73
C GLN A 266 -52.47 11.26 23.58
N LEU A 267 -52.66 12.51 24.03
CA LEU A 267 -53.73 13.50 23.73
C LEU A 267 -53.25 14.88 24.29
N GLU A 268 -53.65 16.08 23.84
CA GLU A 268 -54.33 16.61 22.63
C GLU A 268 -54.11 18.16 22.59
N HIS A 269 -54.75 18.89 21.64
CA HIS A 269 -54.86 20.37 21.51
C HIS A 269 -53.58 21.15 21.12
N SER A 270 -53.65 22.28 20.39
CA SER A 270 -54.72 22.98 19.62
C SER A 270 -53.99 23.85 18.56
N ASP A 271 -54.37 23.89 17.28
CA ASP A 271 -55.46 24.67 16.65
C ASP A 271 -55.26 26.22 16.66
N ASP A 272 -55.90 26.92 15.72
CA ASP A 272 -55.68 28.31 15.21
C ASP A 272 -54.62 28.43 14.07
N GLY A 273 -54.89 29.09 12.92
CA GLY A 273 -56.14 29.66 12.41
C GLY A 273 -55.91 30.67 11.26
N VAL A 274 -56.71 30.56 10.18
CA VAL A 274 -56.81 31.42 8.96
C VAL A 274 -55.67 31.33 7.94
#